data_AF-M6K9V9-F1
#
_entry.id   AF-M6K9V9-F1
#
_cell.length_a   1.000
_cell.length_b   1.000
_cell.length_c   1.000
_cell.angle_alpha   90.00
_cell.angle_beta   90.00
_cell.angle_gamma   90.00
#
_symmetry.space_group_name_H-M   'P 1'
#
loop_
_entity.id
_entity.type
_entity.pdbx_description
1 polymer ?
#
loop_
_entity_poly.entity_id
_entity_poly.type
_entity_poly.pdbx_seq_one_letter_code
_entity_poly.pdbx_strand_id
1 'polypeptide(L)'
;MNLAIQLLKKNRILIFHITTSFIFLFSVYTYFYTIRKYSVNFPFGDDYNTILGFLDLWEKSHSKISILFSQYNEHRLVFLRIIILAYLKLFHIIDFSHLILIGNTFILLCLLLLYYTIEDKRKFILISPIFLAILNFSNWETQTWAMASLSNYPVIYFGFLSLYFLSKDKLIDFVLGIFFAVIAVFCQGNGMFVFLSGIPLLLKDKPKLLIWLFIFLMIILLYFIIFPYNKPNGHPEFFSNTKFFFLSRIYYGLALLSNVFNSKFVLILGMIPLLGILYLYKNYLKISKLHLSMISFLLLSLSSLVITRGGFGFEQAFSSRYHINTLFLYSLT
;
A
#
# COMPACT_ATOMS: atom_id res chain seq x y z
N MET A 1 22.89 -44.01 -13.25
CA MET A 1 21.81 -43.44 -12.38
C MET A 1 22.34 -42.70 -11.15
N ASN A 2 23.48 -43.08 -10.55
CA ASN A 2 24.02 -42.44 -9.32
C ASN A 2 24.70 -41.08 -9.50
N LEU A 3 25.35 -40.80 -10.65
CA LEU A 3 26.13 -39.56 -10.83
C LEU A 3 25.25 -38.31 -10.88
N ALA A 4 24.11 -38.36 -11.58
CA ALA A 4 23.16 -37.26 -11.69
C ALA A 4 22.52 -36.93 -10.33
N ILE A 5 22.15 -37.95 -9.55
CA ILE A 5 21.56 -37.76 -8.21
C ILE A 5 22.60 -37.20 -7.23
N GLN A 6 23.86 -37.65 -7.31
CA GLN A 6 24.95 -37.09 -6.51
C GLN A 6 25.26 -35.63 -6.88
N LEU A 7 25.28 -35.29 -8.17
CA LEU A 7 25.45 -33.91 -8.64
C LEU A 7 24.29 -33.00 -8.19
N LEU A 8 23.04 -33.48 -8.29
CA LEU A 8 21.86 -32.76 -7.80
C LEU A 8 21.90 -32.53 -6.29
N LYS A 9 22.31 -33.53 -5.50
CA LYS A 9 22.46 -33.38 -4.04
C LYS A 9 23.58 -32.41 -3.67
N LYS A 10 24.73 -32.47 -4.38
CA LYS A 10 25.88 -31.58 -4.17
C LYS A 10 25.53 -30.12 -4.47
N ASN A 11 24.77 -29.88 -5.54
CA ASN A 11 24.44 -28.54 -6.02
C ASN A 11 23.03 -28.08 -5.64
N ARG A 12 22.32 -28.79 -4.75
CA ARG A 12 20.90 -28.54 -4.43
C ARG A 12 20.59 -27.08 -4.09
N ILE A 13 21.48 -26.42 -3.36
CA ILE A 13 21.30 -25.02 -2.93
C ILE A 13 21.42 -24.08 -4.14
N LEU A 14 22.44 -24.29 -4.98
CA LEU A 14 22.65 -23.51 -6.19
C LEU A 14 21.50 -23.70 -7.18
N ILE A 15 21.09 -24.95 -7.42
CA ILE A 15 19.95 -25.27 -8.29
C ILE A 15 18.68 -24.58 -7.79
N PHE A 16 18.43 -24.64 -6.48
CA PHE A 16 17.27 -23.99 -5.88
C PHE A 16 17.33 -22.46 -6.01
N HIS A 17 18.51 -21.83 -5.85
CA HIS A 17 18.66 -20.40 -6.09
C HIS A 17 18.42 -20.02 -7.54
N ILE A 18 18.90 -20.82 -8.49
CA ILE A 18 18.68 -20.59 -9.91
C ILE A 18 17.19 -20.73 -10.25
N THR A 19 16.53 -21.79 -9.78
CA THR A 19 15.10 -22.01 -10.06
C THR A 19 14.22 -20.94 -9.42
N THR A 20 14.47 -20.56 -8.17
CA THR A 20 13.73 -19.46 -7.52
C THR A 20 13.97 -18.11 -8.19
N SER A 21 15.20 -17.81 -8.60
CA SER A 21 15.52 -16.59 -9.33
C SER A 21 14.84 -16.57 -10.70
N PHE A 22 14.83 -17.71 -11.40
CA PHE A 22 14.13 -17.84 -12.68
C PHE A 22 12.61 -17.66 -12.52
N ILE A 23 11.99 -18.31 -11.54
CA ILE A 23 10.57 -18.13 -11.23
C ILE A 23 10.28 -16.67 -10.91
N PHE A 24 11.11 -16.02 -10.09
CA PHE A 24 10.94 -14.62 -9.75
C PHE A 24 11.02 -13.71 -10.99
N LEU A 25 12.08 -13.81 -11.78
CA LEU A 25 12.24 -13.01 -13.00
C LEU A 25 11.12 -13.28 -14.01
N PHE A 26 10.70 -14.53 -14.14
CA PHE A 26 9.58 -14.92 -15.00
C PHE A 26 8.24 -14.34 -14.50
N SER A 27 7.97 -14.38 -13.20
CA SER A 27 6.78 -13.77 -12.60
C SER A 27 6.77 -12.26 -12.76
N VAL A 28 7.91 -11.59 -12.55
CA VAL A 28 8.04 -10.14 -12.77
C VAL A 28 7.84 -9.80 -14.25
N TYR A 29 8.47 -10.54 -15.15
CA TYR A 29 8.31 -10.35 -16.60
C TYR A 29 6.85 -10.54 -17.02
N THR A 30 6.22 -11.65 -16.64
CA THR A 30 4.82 -11.94 -16.99
C THR A 30 3.86 -10.90 -16.40
N TYR A 31 4.12 -10.42 -15.18
CA TYR A 31 3.37 -9.34 -14.54
C TYR A 31 3.43 -8.04 -15.35
N PHE A 32 4.63 -7.50 -15.60
CA PHE A 32 4.77 -6.24 -16.35
C PHE A 32 4.37 -6.37 -17.81
N TYR A 33 4.64 -7.50 -18.45
CA TYR A 33 4.21 -7.77 -19.82
C TYR A 33 2.68 -7.76 -19.93
N THR A 34 2.00 -8.41 -18.98
CA THR A 34 0.53 -8.45 -18.94
C THR A 34 -0.03 -7.05 -18.71
N ILE A 35 0.49 -6.31 -17.73
CA ILE A 35 0.07 -4.94 -17.48
C ILE A 35 0.29 -4.07 -18.71
N ARG A 36 1.46 -4.11 -19.35
CA ARG A 36 1.74 -3.35 -20.57
C ARG A 36 0.79 -3.70 -21.72
N LYS A 37 0.42 -4.98 -21.85
CA LYS A 37 -0.49 -5.48 -22.88
C LYS A 37 -1.93 -4.98 -22.69
N TYR A 38 -2.39 -4.91 -21.43
CA TYR A 38 -3.77 -4.53 -21.10
C TYR A 38 -3.95 -3.06 -20.69
N SER A 39 -2.85 -2.33 -20.47
CA SER A 39 -2.89 -0.89 -20.16
C SER A 39 -3.04 -0.08 -21.44
N VAL A 40 -4.21 0.51 -21.61
CA VAL A 40 -4.52 1.43 -22.70
C VAL A 40 -4.06 2.84 -22.31
N ASN A 41 -3.49 3.59 -23.26
CA ASN A 41 -3.18 5.00 -23.05
C ASN A 41 -4.47 5.84 -23.08
N PHE A 42 -5.26 5.75 -22.02
CA PHE A 42 -6.53 6.45 -21.89
C PHE A 42 -6.82 6.73 -20.40
N PRO A 43 -7.28 7.94 -20.05
CA PRO A 43 -7.67 8.25 -18.67
C PRO A 43 -8.88 7.41 -18.24
N PHE A 44 -8.77 6.68 -17.13
CA PHE A 44 -9.87 5.93 -16.57
C PHE A 44 -10.39 6.56 -15.27
N GLY A 45 -11.72 6.72 -15.15
CA GLY A 45 -12.37 7.24 -13.94
C GLY A 45 -11.76 8.56 -13.43
N ASP A 46 -11.24 8.51 -12.20
CA ASP A 46 -10.60 9.63 -11.51
C ASP A 46 -9.37 10.21 -12.24
N ASP A 47 -8.76 9.50 -13.20
CA ASP A 47 -7.63 10.02 -13.98
C ASP A 47 -7.98 11.33 -14.69
N TYR A 48 -9.23 11.47 -15.17
CA TYR A 48 -9.69 12.69 -15.83
C TYR A 48 -9.50 13.92 -14.93
N ASN A 49 -9.95 13.85 -13.68
CA ASN A 49 -9.90 14.99 -12.78
C ASN A 49 -8.54 15.11 -12.09
N THR A 50 -7.97 13.98 -11.65
CA THR A 50 -6.74 13.95 -10.86
C THR A 50 -5.48 14.22 -11.66
N ILE A 51 -5.49 13.90 -12.96
CA ILE A 51 -4.37 14.07 -13.88
C ILE A 51 -4.65 15.23 -14.82
N LEU A 52 -5.64 15.10 -15.71
CA LEU A 52 -5.90 16.11 -16.75
C LEU A 52 -6.46 17.41 -16.17
N GLY A 53 -7.48 17.31 -15.32
CA GLY A 53 -8.05 18.47 -14.62
C GLY A 53 -7.05 19.16 -13.71
N PHE A 54 -6.19 18.40 -13.03
CA PHE A 54 -5.07 18.96 -12.28
C PHE A 54 -4.11 19.74 -13.18
N LEU A 55 -3.73 19.22 -14.35
CA LEU A 55 -2.82 19.91 -15.27
C LEU A 55 -3.41 21.22 -15.80
N ASP A 56 -4.70 21.23 -16.16
CA ASP A 56 -5.41 22.43 -16.58
C ASP A 56 -5.45 23.50 -15.47
N LEU A 57 -5.79 23.09 -14.25
CA LEU A 57 -5.76 23.98 -13.08
C LEU A 57 -4.34 24.43 -12.72
N TRP A 58 -3.36 23.54 -12.86
CA TRP A 58 -1.96 23.82 -12.61
C TRP A 58 -1.47 24.92 -13.54
N GLU A 59 -1.80 24.88 -14.82
CA GLU A 59 -1.41 25.91 -15.78
C GLU A 59 -2.04 27.26 -15.45
N LYS A 60 -3.35 27.29 -15.22
CA LYS A 60 -4.13 28.52 -14.97
C LYS A 60 -3.86 29.19 -13.63
N SER A 61 -3.51 28.42 -12.59
CA SER A 61 -3.39 28.95 -11.23
C SER A 61 -2.07 29.67 -10.98
N HIS A 62 -2.13 30.81 -10.28
CA HIS A 62 -0.96 31.49 -9.73
C HIS A 62 -0.41 30.82 -8.46
N SER A 63 -1.29 30.21 -7.65
CA SER A 63 -0.90 29.55 -6.41
C SER A 63 -0.63 28.06 -6.64
N LYS A 64 0.56 27.76 -7.18
CA LYS A 64 0.99 26.39 -7.47
C LYS A 64 0.96 25.49 -6.23
N ILE A 65 1.34 26.01 -5.06
CA ILE A 65 1.34 25.25 -3.81
C ILE A 65 -0.08 24.83 -3.39
N SER A 66 -1.06 25.72 -3.53
CA SER A 66 -2.46 25.42 -3.19
C SER A 66 -3.02 24.33 -4.10
N ILE A 67 -2.73 24.41 -5.41
CA ILE A 67 -3.18 23.38 -6.36
C ILE A 67 -2.49 22.04 -6.09
N LEU A 68 -1.21 22.04 -5.73
CA LEU A 68 -0.48 20.80 -5.43
C LEU A 68 -1.09 20.06 -4.24
N PHE A 69 -1.48 20.78 -3.19
CA PHE A 69 -2.09 20.23 -1.97
C PHE A 69 -3.61 20.17 -2.01
N SER A 70 -4.25 20.59 -3.11
CA SER A 70 -5.71 20.59 -3.24
C SER A 70 -6.29 19.18 -3.06
N GLN A 71 -7.47 19.12 -2.47
CA GLN A 71 -8.16 17.86 -2.20
C GLN A 71 -8.81 17.33 -3.48
N TYR A 72 -8.76 16.02 -3.69
CA TYR A 72 -9.62 15.30 -4.62
C TYR A 72 -10.20 14.07 -3.93
N ASN A 73 -11.53 13.95 -3.89
CA ASN A 73 -12.23 13.00 -3.04
C ASN A 73 -11.68 13.04 -1.60
N GLU A 74 -11.33 11.92 -0.97
CA GLU A 74 -10.77 11.92 0.40
C GLU A 74 -9.25 12.17 0.46
N HIS A 75 -8.62 12.46 -0.68
CA HIS A 75 -7.17 12.38 -0.82
C HIS A 75 -6.51 13.71 -1.18
N ARG A 76 -5.26 13.87 -0.75
CA ARG A 76 -4.35 14.91 -1.23
C ARG A 76 -3.20 14.25 -1.97
N LEU A 77 -3.35 14.13 -3.29
CA LEU A 77 -2.50 13.33 -4.18
C LEU A 77 -1.22 14.07 -4.61
N VAL A 78 -0.49 14.67 -3.67
CA VAL A 78 0.70 15.50 -3.97
C VAL A 78 1.77 14.66 -4.68
N PHE A 79 2.03 13.43 -4.21
CA PHE A 79 3.05 12.57 -4.79
C PHE A 79 2.76 12.27 -6.26
N LEU A 80 1.53 11.82 -6.56
CA LEU A 80 1.04 11.57 -7.91
C LEU A 80 1.20 12.81 -8.81
N ARG A 81 0.85 14.00 -8.30
CA ARG A 81 0.97 15.26 -9.05
C ARG A 81 2.41 15.62 -9.36
N ILE A 82 3.33 15.43 -8.40
CA ILE A 82 4.77 15.63 -8.63
C ILE A 82 5.27 14.70 -9.74
N ILE A 83 4.88 13.42 -9.72
CA ILE A 83 5.24 12.46 -10.76
C ILE A 83 4.70 12.89 -12.12
N ILE A 84 3.45 13.33 -12.20
CA ILE A 84 2.84 13.80 -13.46
C ILE A 84 3.56 15.04 -14.00
N LEU A 85 3.86 16.03 -13.15
CA LEU A 85 4.59 17.23 -13.57
C LEU A 85 6.01 16.89 -14.04
N ALA A 86 6.71 16.00 -13.34
CA ALA A 86 8.03 15.54 -13.73
C ALA A 86 7.97 14.79 -15.07
N TYR A 87 6.98 13.91 -15.24
CA TYR A 87 6.75 13.16 -16.47
C TYR A 87 6.47 14.09 -17.65
N LEU A 88 5.55 15.05 -17.49
CA LEU A 88 5.20 16.02 -18.52
C LEU A 88 6.42 16.89 -18.90
N LYS A 89 7.24 17.28 -17.93
CA LYS A 89 8.46 18.05 -18.19
C LYS A 89 9.50 17.27 -18.99
N LEU A 90 9.58 15.96 -18.82
CA LEU A 90 10.57 15.10 -19.50
C LEU A 90 10.11 14.64 -20.88
N PHE A 91 8.82 14.29 -21.04
CA PHE A 91 8.30 13.67 -22.25
C PHE A 91 7.43 14.60 -23.10
N HIS A 92 7.02 15.76 -22.55
CA HIS A 92 6.11 16.73 -23.20
C HIS A 92 4.73 16.17 -23.59
N ILE A 93 4.42 14.94 -23.19
CA ILE A 93 3.14 14.25 -23.38
C ILE A 93 2.75 13.56 -22.08
N ILE A 94 1.48 13.18 -21.96
CA ILE A 94 1.00 12.27 -20.91
C ILE A 94 0.63 10.95 -21.57
N ASP A 95 1.29 9.87 -21.13
CA ASP A 95 0.92 8.51 -21.52
C ASP A 95 0.48 7.74 -20.27
N PHE A 96 -0.80 7.39 -20.21
CA PHE A 96 -1.38 6.68 -19.06
C PHE A 96 -0.80 5.27 -18.91
N SER A 97 -0.43 4.61 -20.02
CA SER A 97 0.21 3.29 -19.98
C SER A 97 1.58 3.38 -19.29
N HIS A 98 2.36 4.43 -19.57
CA HIS A 98 3.64 4.65 -18.88
C HIS A 98 3.45 5.00 -17.39
N LEU A 99 2.49 5.86 -17.06
CA LEU A 99 2.17 6.20 -15.67
C LEU A 99 1.75 4.96 -14.86
N ILE A 100 0.95 4.08 -15.45
CA ILE A 100 0.58 2.79 -14.86
C ILE A 100 1.82 1.94 -14.58
N LEU A 101 2.74 1.83 -15.54
CA LEU A 101 3.98 1.05 -15.35
C LEU A 101 4.84 1.63 -14.22
N ILE A 102 4.98 2.95 -14.17
CA ILE A 102 5.68 3.66 -13.09
C ILE A 102 5.04 3.32 -11.74
N GLY A 103 3.71 3.42 -11.61
CA GLY A 103 3.01 3.06 -10.39
C GLY A 103 3.27 1.61 -9.98
N ASN A 104 3.19 0.67 -10.92
CA ASN A 104 3.45 -0.75 -10.64
C ASN A 104 4.90 -1.04 -10.24
N THR A 105 5.89 -0.19 -10.56
CA THR A 105 7.27 -0.39 -10.04
C THR A 105 7.33 -0.38 -8.51
N PHE A 106 6.43 0.37 -7.84
CA PHE A 106 6.38 0.44 -6.39
C PHE A 106 5.99 -0.90 -5.75
N ILE A 107 5.27 -1.78 -6.45
CA ILE A 107 4.98 -3.12 -5.93
C ILE A 107 6.28 -3.94 -5.81
N LEU A 108 7.18 -3.82 -6.80
CA LEU A 108 8.49 -4.47 -6.76
C LEU A 108 9.36 -3.88 -5.66
N LEU A 109 9.31 -2.56 -5.46
CA LEU A 109 10.03 -1.88 -4.39
C LEU A 109 9.54 -2.32 -3.00
N CYS A 110 8.23 -2.51 -2.81
CA CYS A 110 7.67 -3.09 -1.59
C CYS A 110 8.22 -4.50 -1.35
N LEU A 111 8.21 -5.34 -2.38
CA LEU A 111 8.68 -6.71 -2.26
C LEU A 111 10.20 -6.79 -1.98
N LEU A 112 10.98 -5.93 -2.63
CA LEU A 112 12.41 -5.78 -2.38
C LEU A 112 12.67 -5.32 -0.93
N LEU A 113 11.86 -4.39 -0.44
CA LEU A 113 11.94 -3.93 0.95
C LEU A 113 11.65 -5.09 1.93
N LEU A 114 10.58 -5.87 1.69
CA LEU A 114 10.27 -7.06 2.49
C LEU A 114 11.40 -8.10 2.44
N TYR A 115 12.06 -8.26 1.30
CA TYR A 115 13.24 -9.12 1.22
C TYR A 115 14.38 -8.67 2.16
N TYR A 116 14.56 -7.34 2.33
CA TYR A 116 15.55 -6.78 3.25
C TYR A 116 15.12 -6.79 4.72
N THR A 117 13.85 -7.03 5.04
CA THR A 117 13.40 -7.18 6.44
C THR A 117 13.61 -8.59 6.99
N ILE A 118 13.83 -9.59 6.12
CA ILE A 118 14.05 -10.98 6.53
C ILE A 118 15.53 -11.22 6.86
N GLU A 119 15.82 -11.51 8.12
CA GLU A 119 17.18 -11.82 8.61
C GLU A 119 17.57 -13.29 8.43
N ASP A 120 16.62 -14.19 8.15
CA ASP A 120 16.88 -15.62 7.96
C ASP A 120 17.71 -15.88 6.70
N LYS A 121 18.71 -16.76 6.79
CA LYS A 121 19.55 -17.17 5.64
C LYS A 121 18.72 -17.77 4.49
N ARG A 122 17.55 -18.31 4.79
CA ARG A 122 16.57 -18.86 3.85
C ARG A 122 15.63 -17.80 3.30
N LYS A 123 15.90 -16.50 3.47
CA LYS A 123 15.05 -15.40 2.99
C LYS A 123 14.59 -15.54 1.55
N PHE A 124 15.44 -16.02 0.64
CA PHE A 124 15.08 -16.31 -0.75
C PHE A 124 13.95 -17.34 -0.89
N ILE A 125 13.91 -18.34 -0.01
CA ILE A 125 12.86 -19.35 0.03
C ILE A 125 11.58 -18.75 0.63
N LEU A 126 11.72 -18.04 1.75
CA LEU A 126 10.59 -17.48 2.50
C LEU A 126 9.84 -16.40 1.71
N ILE A 127 10.56 -15.61 0.92
CA ILE A 127 9.97 -14.54 0.10
C ILE A 127 9.28 -15.06 -1.17
N SER A 128 9.66 -16.24 -1.67
CA SER A 128 9.12 -16.81 -2.91
C SER A 128 7.58 -16.92 -2.93
N PRO A 129 6.92 -17.49 -1.90
CA PRO A 129 5.45 -17.53 -1.86
C PRO A 129 4.83 -16.12 -1.74
N ILE A 130 5.50 -15.20 -1.04
CA ILE A 130 5.05 -13.79 -0.90
C ILE A 130 5.05 -13.09 -2.27
N PHE A 131 6.11 -13.30 -3.06
CA PHE A 131 6.20 -12.77 -4.43
C PHE A 131 5.06 -13.26 -5.31
N LEU A 132 4.79 -14.57 -5.32
CA LEU A 132 3.71 -15.15 -6.12
C LEU A 132 2.33 -14.69 -5.65
N ALA A 133 2.15 -14.54 -4.33
CA ALA A 133 0.91 -14.05 -3.76
C ALA A 133 0.64 -12.59 -4.15
N ILE A 134 1.66 -11.73 -4.17
CA ILE A 134 1.49 -10.30 -4.47
C ILE A 134 1.45 -10.03 -5.99
N LEU A 135 2.27 -10.73 -6.78
CA LEU A 135 2.32 -10.62 -8.24
C LEU A 135 1.22 -11.44 -8.93
N ASN A 136 0.00 -11.37 -8.41
CA ASN A 136 -1.18 -11.93 -9.03
C ASN A 136 -2.01 -10.82 -9.71
N PHE A 137 -3.05 -11.19 -10.46
CA PHE A 137 -3.93 -10.24 -11.16
C PHE A 137 -5.27 -10.01 -10.44
N SER A 138 -5.39 -10.34 -9.16
CA SER A 138 -6.63 -10.10 -8.39
C SER A 138 -6.89 -8.61 -8.21
N ASN A 139 -5.83 -7.80 -8.10
CA ASN A 139 -5.86 -6.33 -7.97
C ASN A 139 -5.80 -5.62 -9.33
N TRP A 140 -6.46 -6.15 -10.36
CA TRP A 140 -6.31 -5.65 -11.73
C TRP A 140 -6.68 -4.16 -11.89
N GLU A 141 -7.71 -3.65 -11.20
CA GLU A 141 -8.08 -2.22 -11.29
C GLU A 141 -6.91 -1.33 -10.89
N THR A 142 -6.24 -1.59 -9.76
CA THR A 142 -5.06 -0.79 -9.39
C THR A 142 -3.92 -1.00 -10.38
N GLN A 143 -3.77 -2.20 -10.93
CA GLN A 143 -2.69 -2.54 -11.85
C GLN A 143 -2.82 -1.87 -13.22
N THR A 144 -4.03 -1.54 -13.67
CA THR A 144 -4.30 -0.95 -14.99
C THR A 144 -4.86 0.47 -14.95
N TRP A 145 -4.91 1.11 -13.78
CA TRP A 145 -5.40 2.47 -13.58
C TRP A 145 -4.29 3.38 -13.04
N ALA A 146 -3.99 4.46 -13.74
CA ALA A 146 -2.85 5.33 -13.44
C ALA A 146 -2.95 5.97 -12.05
N MET A 147 -4.06 6.61 -11.71
CA MET A 147 -4.27 7.21 -10.39
C MET A 147 -4.19 6.18 -9.27
N ALA A 148 -4.83 5.02 -9.45
CA ALA A 148 -4.84 3.97 -8.45
C ALA A 148 -3.44 3.39 -8.22
N SER A 149 -2.70 3.03 -9.27
CA SER A 149 -1.32 2.52 -9.16
C SER A 149 -0.36 3.53 -8.53
N LEU A 150 -0.45 4.81 -8.91
CA LEU A 150 0.42 5.89 -8.41
C LEU A 150 0.03 6.43 -7.02
N SER A 151 -1.09 5.97 -6.44
CA SER A 151 -1.48 6.33 -5.08
C SER A 151 -1.38 5.13 -4.13
N ASN A 152 -2.00 4.00 -4.49
CA ASN A 152 -2.13 2.81 -3.62
C ASN A 152 -0.79 2.08 -3.41
N TYR A 153 0.06 1.94 -4.42
CA TYR A 153 1.35 1.26 -4.24
C TYR A 153 2.39 2.13 -3.54
N PRO A 154 2.58 3.41 -3.93
CA PRO A 154 3.52 4.29 -3.24
C PRO A 154 3.18 4.50 -1.77
N VAL A 155 1.89 4.61 -1.39
CA VAL A 155 1.55 4.78 0.04
C VAL A 155 1.99 3.59 0.89
N ILE A 156 1.85 2.36 0.38
CA ILE A 156 2.33 1.16 1.05
C ILE A 156 3.86 1.15 1.09
N TYR A 157 4.50 1.41 -0.03
CA TYR A 157 5.96 1.43 -0.12
C TYR A 157 6.58 2.43 0.85
N PHE A 158 6.17 3.69 0.79
CA PHE A 158 6.73 4.73 1.67
C PHE A 158 6.32 4.53 3.13
N GLY A 159 5.13 3.98 3.40
CA GLY A 159 4.75 3.59 4.76
C GLY A 159 5.65 2.49 5.33
N PHE A 160 5.89 1.43 4.56
CA PHE A 160 6.81 0.36 4.96
C PHE A 160 8.26 0.86 5.07
N LEU A 161 8.70 1.71 4.15
CA LEU A 161 10.05 2.26 4.14
C LEU A 161 10.28 3.15 5.37
N SER A 162 9.29 3.97 5.72
CA SER A 162 9.29 4.74 6.97
C SER A 162 9.47 3.83 8.19
N LEU A 163 8.64 2.80 8.33
CA LEU A 163 8.71 1.86 9.45
C LEU A 163 10.05 1.11 9.49
N TYR A 164 10.59 0.74 8.32
CA TYR A 164 11.90 0.12 8.20
C TYR A 164 13.00 1.01 8.75
N PHE A 165 13.06 2.28 8.36
CA PHE A 165 14.04 3.21 8.87
C PHE A 165 13.84 3.53 10.36
N LEU A 166 12.59 3.65 10.83
CA LEU A 166 12.30 3.80 12.26
C LEU A 166 12.74 2.61 13.12
N SER A 167 12.87 1.41 12.52
CA SER A 167 13.38 0.23 13.23
C SER A 167 14.90 0.24 13.44
N LYS A 168 15.61 1.20 12.85
CA LYS A 168 17.06 1.35 12.97
C LYS A 168 17.43 2.40 14.02
N ASP A 169 18.65 2.29 14.55
CA ASP A 169 19.05 3.10 15.72
C ASP A 169 19.56 4.51 15.36
N LYS A 170 20.06 4.73 14.13
CA LYS A 170 20.76 5.98 13.79
C LYS A 170 19.79 7.16 13.66
N LEU A 171 20.26 8.37 13.97
CA LEU A 171 19.48 9.59 13.82
C LEU A 171 19.06 9.85 12.37
N ILE A 172 19.95 9.58 11.41
CA ILE A 172 19.63 9.72 9.98
C ILE A 172 18.47 8.82 9.57
N ASP A 173 18.39 7.61 10.13
CA ASP A 173 17.30 6.68 9.86
C ASP A 173 15.98 7.22 10.44
N PHE A 174 16.01 7.82 11.64
CA PHE A 174 14.83 8.48 12.20
C PHE A 174 14.33 9.64 11.31
N VAL A 175 15.23 10.47 10.80
CA VAL A 175 14.90 11.58 9.88
C VAL A 175 14.33 11.05 8.55
N LEU A 176 14.92 10.00 8.00
CA LEU A 176 14.39 9.32 6.80
C LEU A 176 13.02 8.70 7.06
N GLY A 177 12.81 8.12 8.24
CA GLY A 177 11.51 7.60 8.68
C GLY A 177 10.42 8.66 8.63
N ILE A 178 10.68 9.83 9.23
CA ILE A 178 9.79 11.00 9.17
C ILE A 178 9.53 11.40 7.72
N PHE A 179 10.57 11.55 6.92
CA PHE A 179 10.48 11.99 5.54
C PHE A 179 9.57 11.07 4.71
N PHE A 180 9.76 9.75 4.80
CA PHE A 180 8.92 8.79 4.08
C PHE A 180 7.50 8.70 4.62
N ALA A 181 7.28 8.90 5.92
CA ALA A 181 5.93 8.97 6.48
C ALA A 181 5.15 10.17 5.95
N VAL A 182 5.80 11.33 5.83
CA VAL A 182 5.21 12.53 5.23
C VAL A 182 4.84 12.25 3.76
N ILE A 183 5.74 11.62 2.99
CA ILE A 183 5.44 11.25 1.61
C ILE A 183 4.24 10.31 1.54
N ALA A 184 4.17 9.29 2.41
CA ALA A 184 3.05 8.35 2.44
C ALA A 184 1.70 9.06 2.65
N VAL A 185 1.62 10.02 3.58
CA VAL A 185 0.41 10.83 3.81
C VAL A 185 -0.08 11.53 2.54
N PHE A 186 0.86 12.03 1.73
CA PHE A 186 0.54 12.74 0.50
C PHE A 186 0.54 11.86 -0.76
N CYS A 187 0.69 10.55 -0.61
CA CYS A 187 0.27 9.58 -1.62
C CYS A 187 -1.22 9.31 -1.51
N GLN A 188 -1.71 9.04 -0.29
CA GLN A 188 -3.11 8.75 0.00
C GLN A 188 -3.41 8.98 1.49
N GLY A 189 -4.66 9.31 1.83
CA GLY A 189 -5.04 9.71 3.19
C GLY A 189 -4.79 8.65 4.27
N ASN A 190 -4.81 7.36 3.93
CA ASN A 190 -4.43 6.28 4.84
C ASN A 190 -2.95 6.28 5.23
N GLY A 191 -2.08 6.98 4.49
CA GLY A 191 -0.67 7.15 4.87
C GLY A 191 -0.47 7.79 6.24
N MET A 192 -1.46 8.52 6.77
CA MET A 192 -1.44 9.03 8.15
C MET A 192 -1.30 7.94 9.20
N PHE A 193 -1.81 6.73 8.92
CA PHE A 193 -1.74 5.63 9.88
C PHE A 193 -0.32 5.10 10.10
N VAL A 194 0.66 5.48 9.27
CA VAL A 194 2.08 5.21 9.51
C VAL A 194 2.53 5.84 10.84
N PHE A 195 2.00 7.01 11.19
CA PHE A 195 2.33 7.67 12.45
C PHE A 195 1.84 6.89 13.66
N LEU A 196 0.64 6.30 13.58
CA LEU A 196 0.11 5.46 14.65
C LEU A 196 0.84 4.11 14.73
N SER A 197 1.08 3.48 13.59
CA SER A 197 1.74 2.17 13.54
C SER A 197 3.22 2.23 13.88
N GLY A 198 3.87 3.39 13.74
CA GLY A 198 5.27 3.61 14.12
C GLY A 198 5.51 3.79 15.63
N ILE A 199 4.47 4.07 16.43
CA ILE A 199 4.61 4.32 17.88
C ILE A 199 5.34 3.17 18.61
N PRO A 200 5.00 1.87 18.39
CA PRO A 200 5.66 0.77 19.10
C PRO A 200 7.17 0.66 18.87
N LEU A 201 7.67 1.18 17.74
CA LEU A 201 9.11 1.22 17.41
C LEU A 201 9.85 2.27 18.24
N LEU A 202 9.16 3.36 18.60
CA LEU A 202 9.74 4.53 19.27
C LEU A 202 9.51 4.57 20.78
N LEU A 203 8.73 3.64 21.36
CA LEU A 203 8.43 3.62 22.81
C LEU A 203 9.67 3.62 23.72
N LYS A 204 10.80 3.11 23.24
CA LYS A 204 12.07 3.09 24.00
C LYS A 204 12.80 4.43 24.00
N ASP A 205 12.54 5.30 23.01
CA ASP A 205 13.22 6.58 22.81
C ASP A 205 12.18 7.72 22.90
N LYS A 206 11.94 8.18 24.14
CA LYS A 206 10.91 9.21 24.43
C LYS A 206 11.11 10.50 23.61
N PRO A 207 12.33 11.06 23.47
CA PRO A 207 12.55 12.23 22.61
C PRO A 207 12.12 12.00 21.16
N LYS A 208 12.53 10.89 20.52
CA LYS A 208 12.11 10.58 19.15
C LYS A 208 10.60 10.40 19.05
N LEU A 209 9.97 9.76 20.03
CA LEU A 209 8.52 9.60 20.08
C LEU A 209 7.79 10.96 20.17
N LEU A 210 8.26 11.89 21.00
CA LEU A 210 7.66 13.22 21.12
C LEU A 210 7.76 14.01 19.81
N ILE A 211 8.93 13.98 19.15
CA ILE A 211 9.13 14.61 17.84
C ILE A 211 8.19 13.97 16.80
N TRP A 212 8.10 12.64 16.80
CA TRP A 212 7.23 11.89 15.89
C TRP A 212 5.75 12.28 16.05
N LEU A 213 5.25 12.36 17.28
CA LEU A 213 3.88 12.76 17.58
C LEU A 213 3.63 14.25 17.28
N PHE A 214 4.62 15.12 17.52
CA PHE A 214 4.52 16.52 17.15
C PHE A 214 4.38 16.69 15.64
N ILE A 215 5.19 15.98 14.85
CA ILE A 215 5.09 15.99 13.39
C ILE A 215 3.76 15.43 12.93
N PHE A 216 3.27 14.35 13.55
CA PHE A 216 1.95 13.81 13.26
C PHE A 216 0.85 14.86 13.47
N LEU A 217 0.89 15.58 14.60
CA LEU A 217 -0.05 16.67 14.88
C LEU A 217 0.04 17.77 13.82
N MET A 218 1.25 18.20 13.44
CA MET A 218 1.44 19.21 12.39
C MET A 218 0.86 18.76 11.05
N ILE A 219 1.02 17.48 10.70
CA ILE A 219 0.43 16.91 9.48
C ILE A 219 -1.09 16.92 9.54
N ILE A 220 -1.70 16.57 10.67
CA ILE A 220 -3.16 16.65 10.84
C ILE A 220 -3.64 18.09 10.65
N LEU A 221 -2.99 19.05 11.30
CA LEU A 221 -3.34 20.47 11.16
C LEU A 221 -3.20 20.92 9.71
N LEU A 222 -2.11 20.54 9.03
CA LEU A 222 -1.88 20.89 7.64
C LEU A 222 -2.94 20.26 6.73
N TYR A 223 -3.22 18.96 6.89
CA TYR A 223 -4.10 18.21 5.99
C TYR A 223 -5.58 18.58 6.14
N PHE A 224 -6.04 18.91 7.35
CA PHE A 224 -7.47 19.15 7.62
C PHE A 224 -7.83 20.62 7.83
N ILE A 225 -6.90 21.44 8.38
CA ILE A 225 -7.19 22.83 8.77
C ILE A 225 -6.57 23.82 7.79
N ILE A 226 -5.25 23.75 7.55
CA ILE A 226 -4.55 24.71 6.67
C ILE A 226 -5.03 24.56 5.23
N PHE A 227 -5.08 23.32 4.75
CA PHE A 227 -5.83 22.99 3.56
C PHE A 227 -7.18 22.45 4.02
N PRO A 228 -8.29 23.19 3.85
CA PRO A 228 -9.58 22.76 4.36
C PRO A 228 -9.97 21.43 3.71
N TYR A 229 -10.41 20.48 4.54
CA TYR A 229 -10.92 19.19 4.09
C TYR A 229 -12.45 19.21 4.07
N ASN A 230 -13.03 18.92 2.92
CA ASN A 230 -14.48 18.79 2.77
C ASN A 230 -14.84 17.33 2.58
N LYS A 231 -15.77 16.80 3.38
CA LYS A 231 -16.28 15.44 3.14
C LYS A 231 -16.87 15.37 1.71
N PRO A 232 -16.47 14.40 0.88
CA PRO A 232 -17.00 14.37 -0.49
C PRO A 232 -18.51 14.07 -0.51
N ASN A 233 -19.20 14.66 -1.48
CA ASN A 233 -20.65 14.52 -1.63
C ASN A 233 -21.03 13.06 -1.90
N GLY A 234 -22.10 12.59 -1.26
CA GLY A 234 -22.58 11.21 -1.39
C GLY A 234 -21.84 10.17 -0.54
N HIS A 235 -20.83 10.57 0.26
CA HIS A 235 -20.16 9.64 1.17
C HIS A 235 -21.02 9.34 2.41
N PRO A 236 -21.07 8.08 2.88
CA PRO A 236 -21.79 7.71 4.09
C PRO A 236 -21.38 8.52 5.32
N GLU A 237 -22.27 8.63 6.29
CA GLU A 237 -21.92 9.14 7.62
C GLU A 237 -20.80 8.32 8.25
N PHE A 238 -19.85 8.98 8.92
CA PHE A 238 -18.74 8.30 9.58
C PHE A 238 -19.19 7.53 10.83
N PHE A 239 -20.21 8.04 11.53
CA PHE A 239 -20.74 7.47 12.78
C PHE A 239 -22.27 7.59 12.82
N SER A 240 -22.94 6.53 13.26
CA SER A 240 -24.38 6.48 13.52
C SER A 240 -24.67 5.38 14.53
N ASN A 241 -25.72 5.53 15.32
CA ASN A 241 -26.08 4.60 16.39
C ASN A 241 -27.06 3.49 15.95
N THR A 242 -27.29 3.31 14.65
CA THR A 242 -28.24 2.30 14.16
C THR A 242 -27.61 0.92 14.06
N LYS A 243 -28.37 -0.13 14.42
CA LYS A 243 -27.90 -1.52 14.33
C LYS A 243 -27.45 -1.90 12.92
N PHE A 244 -28.19 -1.45 11.90
CA PHE A 244 -27.87 -1.68 10.49
C PHE A 244 -26.52 -1.04 10.08
N PHE A 245 -26.22 0.15 10.60
CA PHE A 245 -24.96 0.84 10.37
C PHE A 245 -23.76 0.07 10.93
N PHE A 246 -23.88 -0.53 12.12
CA PHE A 246 -22.81 -1.34 12.69
C PHE A 246 -22.63 -2.67 11.95
N LEU A 247 -23.74 -3.36 11.66
CA LEU A 247 -23.69 -4.63 10.93
C LEU A 247 -23.08 -4.46 9.55
N SER A 248 -23.53 -3.49 8.76
CA SER A 248 -22.98 -3.23 7.42
C SER A 248 -21.46 -3.04 7.42
N ARG A 249 -20.91 -2.34 8.41
CA ARG A 249 -19.45 -2.15 8.57
C ARG A 249 -18.70 -3.42 8.96
N ILE A 250 -19.27 -4.24 9.86
CA ILE A 250 -18.66 -5.54 10.21
C ILE A 250 -18.61 -6.43 8.97
N TYR A 251 -19.72 -6.52 8.23
CA TYR A 251 -19.79 -7.26 6.97
C TYR A 251 -18.81 -6.72 5.93
N TYR A 252 -18.72 -5.40 5.78
CA TYR A 252 -17.77 -4.74 4.88
C TYR A 252 -16.32 -5.06 5.25
N GLY A 253 -15.98 -5.04 6.54
CA GLY A 253 -14.64 -5.38 7.03
C GLY A 253 -14.26 -6.84 6.75
N LEU A 254 -15.17 -7.78 7.00
CA LEU A 254 -14.95 -9.20 6.67
C LEU A 254 -14.85 -9.42 5.14
N ALA A 255 -15.60 -8.63 4.36
CA ALA A 255 -15.49 -8.64 2.91
C ALA A 255 -14.14 -8.13 2.42
N LEU A 256 -13.63 -7.02 2.96
CA LEU A 256 -12.29 -6.52 2.64
C LEU A 256 -11.20 -7.55 2.94
N LEU A 257 -11.30 -8.26 4.07
CA LEU A 257 -10.32 -9.28 4.47
C LEU A 257 -10.31 -10.52 3.56
N SER A 258 -11.36 -10.76 2.78
CA SER A 258 -11.49 -11.93 1.91
C SER A 258 -11.69 -11.60 0.43
N ASN A 259 -11.61 -10.32 0.07
CA ASN A 259 -11.94 -9.82 -1.26
C ASN A 259 -11.11 -10.47 -2.38
N VAL A 260 -9.87 -10.87 -2.08
CA VAL A 260 -8.95 -11.57 -2.99
C VAL A 260 -9.55 -12.85 -3.58
N PHE A 261 -10.42 -13.54 -2.83
CA PHE A 261 -11.02 -14.80 -3.28
C PHE A 261 -12.28 -14.63 -4.13
N ASN A 262 -12.86 -13.43 -4.17
CA ASN A 262 -14.10 -13.11 -4.90
C ASN A 262 -15.19 -14.20 -4.79
N SER A 263 -15.45 -14.66 -3.56
CA SER A 263 -16.27 -15.84 -3.27
C SER A 263 -17.49 -15.49 -2.43
N LYS A 264 -18.59 -16.25 -2.58
CA LYS A 264 -19.79 -16.13 -1.75
C LYS A 264 -19.54 -16.49 -0.27
N PHE A 265 -18.44 -17.18 0.04
CA PHE A 265 -18.04 -17.57 1.40
C PHE A 265 -17.25 -16.49 2.15
N VAL A 266 -17.56 -15.23 1.87
CA VAL A 266 -16.94 -14.00 2.39
C VAL A 266 -16.69 -14.05 3.90
N LEU A 267 -17.72 -14.43 4.67
CA LEU A 267 -17.64 -14.45 6.13
C LEU A 267 -16.63 -15.48 6.63
N ILE A 268 -16.61 -16.67 6.02
CA ILE A 268 -15.71 -17.77 6.42
C ILE A 268 -14.28 -17.42 6.05
N LEU A 269 -14.06 -16.96 4.81
CA LEU A 269 -12.73 -16.60 4.32
C LEU A 269 -12.19 -15.35 5.04
N GLY A 270 -13.05 -14.40 5.39
CA GLY A 270 -12.67 -13.18 6.12
C GLY A 270 -12.28 -13.46 7.57
N MET A 271 -12.71 -14.59 8.14
CA MET A 271 -12.23 -15.04 9.45
C MET A 271 -10.80 -15.58 9.41
N ILE A 272 -10.28 -16.02 8.26
CA ILE A 272 -8.93 -16.60 8.15
C ILE A 272 -7.83 -15.59 8.52
N PRO A 273 -7.78 -14.36 7.95
CA PRO A 273 -6.84 -13.33 8.39
C PRO A 273 -7.03 -12.97 9.84
N LEU A 274 -8.28 -12.96 10.33
CA LEU A 274 -8.60 -12.60 11.70
C LEU A 274 -8.04 -13.63 12.68
N LEU A 275 -8.13 -14.92 12.35
CA LEU A 275 -7.47 -16.00 13.09
C LEU A 275 -5.95 -15.90 13.00
N GLY A 276 -5.40 -15.55 11.84
CA GLY A 276 -3.98 -15.26 11.67
C GLY A 276 -3.53 -14.13 12.60
N ILE A 277 -4.22 -12.99 12.59
CA ILE A 277 -3.97 -11.85 13.47
C ILE A 277 -4.07 -12.25 14.94
N LEU A 278 -5.07 -13.06 15.33
CA LEU A 278 -5.20 -13.56 16.71
C LEU A 278 -4.03 -14.48 17.10
N TYR A 279 -3.56 -15.33 16.18
CA TYR A 279 -2.38 -16.16 16.40
C TYR A 279 -1.12 -15.31 16.57
N LEU A 280 -0.93 -14.29 15.73
CA LEU A 280 0.19 -13.36 15.83
C LEU A 280 0.11 -12.53 17.11
N TYR A 281 -1.09 -12.10 17.52
CA TYR A 281 -1.30 -11.40 18.78
C TYR A 281 -0.90 -12.27 19.98
N LYS A 282 -1.23 -13.57 19.97
CA LYS A 282 -0.78 -14.50 21.03
C LYS A 282 0.74 -14.73 21.01
N ASN A 283 1.37 -14.60 19.85
CA ASN A 283 2.81 -14.84 19.65
C ASN A 283 3.61 -13.57 19.37
N TYR A 284 3.09 -12.39 19.74
CA TYR A 284 3.63 -11.10 19.30
C TYR A 284 5.11 -10.90 19.70
N LEU A 285 5.53 -11.48 20.82
CA LEU A 285 6.92 -11.43 21.29
C LEU A 285 7.91 -12.17 20.38
N LYS A 286 7.43 -13.13 19.57
CA LYS A 286 8.25 -13.89 18.61
C LYS A 286 8.37 -13.19 17.26
N ILE A 287 7.55 -12.17 17.01
CA ILE A 287 7.51 -11.43 15.75
C ILE A 287 8.32 -10.16 15.93
N SER A 288 9.12 -9.80 14.92
CA SER A 288 9.85 -8.53 14.97
C SER A 288 8.85 -7.37 15.10
N LYS A 289 9.21 -6.35 15.90
CA LYS A 289 8.38 -5.14 16.04
C LYS A 289 8.11 -4.43 14.71
N LEU A 290 9.04 -4.52 13.76
CA LEU A 290 8.90 -3.97 12.42
C LEU A 290 7.70 -4.58 11.68
N HIS A 291 7.68 -5.91 11.55
CA HIS A 291 6.58 -6.62 10.88
C HIS A 291 5.23 -6.40 11.59
N LEU A 292 5.20 -6.35 12.93
CA LEU A 292 3.98 -5.98 13.68
C LEU A 292 3.50 -4.56 13.33
N SER A 293 4.42 -3.61 13.17
CA SER A 293 4.09 -2.24 12.79
C SER A 293 3.57 -2.16 11.35
N MET A 294 4.15 -2.95 10.42
CA MET A 294 3.66 -3.06 9.05
C MET A 294 2.24 -3.66 9.00
N ILE A 295 1.98 -4.74 9.74
CA ILE A 295 0.65 -5.35 9.86
C ILE A 295 -0.34 -4.33 10.46
N SER A 296 0.06 -3.62 11.52
CA SER A 296 -0.77 -2.57 12.14
C SER A 296 -1.13 -1.47 11.15
N PHE A 297 -0.18 -1.03 10.31
CA PHE A 297 -0.42 -0.03 9.27
C PHE A 297 -1.48 -0.49 8.25
N LEU A 298 -1.39 -1.74 7.78
CA LEU A 298 -2.36 -2.32 6.85
C LEU A 298 -3.74 -2.45 7.49
N LEU A 299 -3.81 -2.89 8.76
CA LEU A 299 -5.07 -3.03 9.48
C LEU A 299 -5.74 -1.68 9.73
N LEU A 300 -4.98 -0.65 10.10
CA LEU A 300 -5.50 0.71 10.26
C LEU A 300 -6.00 1.26 8.91
N SER A 301 -5.27 0.99 7.82
CA SER A 301 -5.69 1.36 6.46
C SER A 301 -7.02 0.70 6.07
N LEU A 302 -7.16 -0.62 6.28
CA LEU A 302 -8.41 -1.33 6.03
C LEU A 302 -9.54 -0.84 6.96
N SER A 303 -9.26 -0.58 8.23
CA SER A 303 -10.23 -0.03 9.19
C SER A 303 -10.76 1.32 8.73
N SER A 304 -9.90 2.15 8.13
CA SER A 304 -10.34 3.44 7.58
C SER A 304 -11.32 3.29 6.43
N LEU A 305 -11.15 2.28 5.57
CA LEU A 305 -12.11 1.97 4.50
C LEU A 305 -13.44 1.48 5.08
N VAL A 306 -13.43 0.67 6.14
CA VAL A 306 -14.66 0.27 6.84
C VAL A 306 -15.43 1.48 7.36
N ILE A 307 -14.74 2.46 7.94
CA ILE A 307 -15.38 3.67 8.49
C ILE A 307 -15.93 4.56 7.39
N THR A 308 -15.11 4.83 6.36
CA THR A 308 -15.40 5.83 5.30
C THR A 308 -16.29 5.29 4.18
N ARG A 309 -16.22 3.99 3.88
CA ARG A 309 -16.89 3.35 2.75
C ARG A 309 -17.91 2.28 3.15
N GLY A 310 -17.94 1.82 4.40
CA GLY A 310 -18.81 0.73 4.85
C GLY A 310 -20.32 0.98 4.67
N GLY A 311 -20.74 2.23 4.47
CA GLY A 311 -22.14 2.56 4.17
C GLY A 311 -22.54 2.51 2.70
N PHE A 312 -21.61 2.30 1.76
CA PHE A 312 -21.93 2.18 0.32
C PHE A 312 -22.48 0.79 -0.07
N GLY A 313 -22.39 -0.19 0.84
CA GLY A 313 -22.74 -1.58 0.57
C GLY A 313 -21.51 -2.47 0.42
N PHE A 314 -21.68 -3.76 0.70
CA PHE A 314 -20.58 -4.73 0.78
C PHE A 314 -19.98 -5.08 -0.59
N GLU A 315 -20.71 -4.89 -1.69
CA GLU A 315 -20.22 -5.15 -3.06
C GLU A 315 -18.99 -4.30 -3.38
N GLN A 316 -18.97 -3.06 -2.90
CA GLN A 316 -17.83 -2.16 -3.12
C GLN A 316 -16.54 -2.71 -2.48
N ALA A 317 -16.62 -3.50 -1.41
CA ALA A 317 -15.45 -4.12 -0.78
C ALA A 317 -14.75 -5.15 -1.69
N PHE A 318 -15.46 -5.71 -2.68
CA PHE A 318 -14.91 -6.64 -3.68
C PHE A 318 -14.18 -5.97 -4.83
N SER A 319 -14.34 -4.65 -4.98
CA SER A 319 -13.62 -3.86 -5.99
C SER A 319 -12.13 -4.18 -5.90
N SER A 320 -11.55 -4.56 -7.04
CA SER A 320 -10.21 -5.14 -7.07
C SER A 320 -9.16 -4.16 -6.53
N ARG A 321 -9.41 -2.86 -6.63
CA ARG A 321 -8.54 -1.80 -6.09
C ARG A 321 -8.24 -1.86 -4.59
N TYR A 322 -9.03 -2.61 -3.81
CA TYR A 322 -8.78 -2.80 -2.37
C TYR A 322 -8.00 -4.07 -2.03
N HIS A 323 -7.71 -4.93 -3.01
CA HIS A 323 -7.10 -6.24 -2.76
C HIS A 323 -5.65 -6.13 -2.28
N ILE A 324 -4.92 -5.07 -2.64
CA ILE A 324 -3.48 -4.98 -2.34
C ILE A 324 -3.16 -5.00 -0.84
N ASN A 325 -3.91 -4.25 -0.03
CA ASN A 325 -3.71 -4.23 1.42
C ASN A 325 -3.95 -5.62 2.02
N THR A 326 -4.95 -6.32 1.52
CA THR A 326 -5.28 -7.68 1.93
C THR A 326 -4.19 -8.67 1.50
N LEU A 327 -3.66 -8.57 0.27
CA LEU A 327 -2.56 -9.41 -0.21
C LEU A 327 -1.29 -9.24 0.64
N PHE A 328 -0.92 -7.99 0.97
CA PHE A 328 0.20 -7.74 1.88
C PHE A 328 -0.07 -8.25 3.31
N LEU A 329 -1.32 -8.16 3.78
CA LEU A 329 -1.70 -8.69 5.09
C LEU A 329 -1.48 -10.21 5.13
N TYR A 330 -2.05 -10.95 4.18
CA TYR A 330 -1.84 -12.41 4.06
C TYR A 330 -0.37 -12.81 3.91
N SER A 331 0.45 -11.95 3.31
CA SER A 331 1.88 -12.22 3.13
C SER A 331 2.69 -12.02 4.41
N LEU A 332 2.18 -11.23 5.36
CA LEU A 332 2.85 -10.87 6.61
C LEU A 332 2.30 -11.64 7.83
N THR A 333 1.08 -12.18 7.73
CA THR A 333 0.39 -12.95 8.78
C THR A 333 0.56 -14.44 8.60
#